data_AF-A0A023UIJ2-F1
#
_entry.id   AF-A0A023UIJ2-F1
#
_cell.length_a   1.000
_cell.length_b   1.000
_cell.length_c   1.000
_cell.angle_alpha   90.00
_cell.angle_beta   90.00
_cell.angle_gamma   90.00
#
_symmetry.space_group_name_H-M   'P 1'
#
loop_
_entity.id
_entity.type
_entity.pdbx_description
1 polymer ?
#
loop_
_entity_poly.entity_id
_entity_poly.type
_entity_poly.pdbx_seq_one_letter_code
_entity_poly.pdbx_strand_id
1 'polypeptide(L)' 'VRTTHYPNDELFLDLCDEKGILVWEEAHARGLNEARMRNPNFMPQSLACVEEMIENHRNHPSIIIW' A
#
# COMPACT_ATOMS: atom_id res chain seq x y z
N VAL A 1 -11.10 6.55 -1.14
CA VAL A 1 -10.75 5.87 0.13
C VAL A 1 -9.24 5.87 0.26
N ARG A 2 -8.70 5.83 1.49
CA ARG A 2 -7.26 5.66 1.75
C ARG A 2 -7.06 4.36 2.53
N THR A 3 -6.15 3.50 2.10
CA THR A 3 -5.87 2.20 2.75
C THR A 3 -4.95 2.36 3.97
N THR A 4 -5.38 3.19 4.91
CA THR A 4 -4.67 3.49 6.15
C THR A 4 -4.53 2.20 6.99
N HIS A 5 -3.35 1.63 7.25
CA HIS A 5 -1.99 2.02 6.85
C HIS A 5 -1.21 0.82 6.28
N TYR A 6 -1.80 0.16 5.29
CA TYR A 6 -1.28 -1.04 4.63
C TYR A 6 -2.03 -1.29 3.30
N PRO A 7 -1.45 -2.09 2.38
CA PRO A 7 -2.16 -2.55 1.19
C PRO A 7 -3.44 -3.31 1.57
N ASN A 8 -4.51 -3.13 0.80
CA ASN A 8 -5.77 -3.83 1.04
C ASN A 8 -5.88 -5.11 0.20
N ASP A 9 -6.91 -5.90 0.48
CA ASP A 9 -7.29 -7.08 -0.30
C ASP A 9 -7.60 -6.70 -1.76
N GLU A 10 -7.12 -7.47 -2.73
CA GLU A 10 -7.41 -7.29 -4.16
C GLU A 10 -8.91 -7.26 -4.43
N LEU A 11 -9.72 -8.07 -3.72
CA LEU A 11 -11.17 -8.04 -3.87
C LEU A 11 -11.78 -6.69 -3.48
N PHE A 12 -11.20 -6.00 -2.49
CA PHE A 12 -11.64 -4.65 -2.12
C PHE A 12 -11.29 -3.63 -3.21
N LEU A 13 -10.13 -3.78 -3.84
CA LEU A 13 -9.68 -2.92 -4.93
C LEU A 13 -10.51 -3.16 -6.20
N ASP A 14 -10.84 -4.42 -6.53
CA ASP A 14 -11.78 -4.77 -7.61
C ASP A 14 -13.14 -4.09 -7.40
N LEU A 15 -13.68 -4.13 -6.19
CA LEU A 15 -14.93 -3.45 -5.87
C LEU A 15 -14.81 -1.93 -5.97
N CYS A 16 -13.65 -1.35 -5.67
CA CYS A 16 -13.40 0.08 -5.87
C CYS A 16 -13.39 0.44 -7.36
N ASP A 17 -12.74 -0.38 -8.18
CA ASP A 17 -12.71 -0.23 -9.64
C ASP A 17 -14.13 -0.27 -10.22
N GLU A 18 -14.92 -1.29 -9.88
CA GLU A 18 -16.29 -1.48 -10.37
C GLU A 18 -17.25 -0.34 -9.96
N LYS A 19 -17.00 0.29 -8.82
CA LYS A 19 -17.86 1.35 -8.27
C LYS A 19 -17.35 2.76 -8.55
N GLY A 20 -16.19 2.91 -9.21
CA GLY A 20 -15.58 4.21 -9.48
C GLY A 20 -15.15 4.96 -8.21
N ILE A 21 -14.68 4.23 -7.19
CA ILE A 21 -14.19 4.80 -5.94
C ILE A 21 -12.69 5.03 -6.07
N LEU A 22 -12.24 6.28 -6.01
CA LEU A 22 -10.80 6.60 -6.07
C LEU A 22 -10.08 6.13 -4.80
N VAL A 23 -8.91 5.51 -4.95
CA VAL A 23 -8.10 4.91 -3.90
C VAL A 23 -6.73 5.60 -3.81
N TRP A 24 -6.35 5.95 -2.59
CA TRP A 24 -4.96 6.17 -2.19
C TRP A 24 -4.52 4.91 -1.45
N GLU A 25 -3.62 4.14 -2.05
CA GLU A 25 -3.08 2.93 -1.42
C GLU A 25 -1.67 3.18 -0.89
N GLU A 26 -1.39 2.81 0.36
CA GLU A 26 -0.06 3.02 0.96
C GLU A 26 0.58 1.72 1.44
N ALA A 27 1.91 1.63 1.32
CA ALA A 27 2.69 0.54 1.87
C ALA A 27 2.61 0.51 3.41
N HIS A 28 2.84 -0.66 4.00
CA HIS A 28 2.66 -0.86 5.43
C HIS A 28 3.73 -0.12 6.28
N ALA A 29 3.38 1.06 6.78
CA ALA A 29 4.14 1.78 7.78
C ALA A 29 3.26 2.79 8.55
N ARG A 30 3.38 2.82 9.88
CA ARG A 30 2.65 3.80 10.70
C ARG A 30 3.43 4.14 11.98
N GLY A 31 3.60 5.44 12.23
CA GLY A 31 4.07 5.93 13.54
C GLY A 31 5.46 5.42 13.95
N LEU A 32 6.31 5.14 12.97
CA LEU A 32 7.69 4.75 13.22
C LEU A 32 8.51 6.00 13.54
N ASN A 33 9.26 5.95 14.64
CA ASN A 33 10.29 6.94 14.95
C ASN A 33 11.63 6.48 14.37
N GLU A 34 12.64 7.36 14.41
CA GLU A 34 13.95 7.09 13.83
C GLU A 34 14.59 5.79 14.37
N ALA A 35 14.49 5.53 15.68
CA ALA A 35 15.05 4.32 16.29
C ALA A 35 14.43 3.03 15.69
N ARG A 36 13.12 3.04 15.41
CA ARG A 36 12.44 1.92 14.74
C ARG A 36 12.81 1.81 13.27
N MET A 37 12.97 2.93 12.57
CA MET A 37 13.41 2.96 11.17
C MET A 37 14.87 2.52 11.00
N ARG A 38 15.69 2.58 12.06
CA ARG A 38 17.05 2.05 12.09
C ARG A 38 17.12 0.54 12.36
N ASN A 39 15.99 -0.14 12.55
CA ASN A 39 15.98 -1.61 12.60
C ASN A 39 16.57 -2.15 11.28
N PRO A 40 17.51 -3.10 11.31
CA PRO A 40 18.15 -3.62 10.09
C PRO A 40 17.15 -4.24 9.11
N ASN A 41 15.98 -4.67 9.58
CA ASN A 41 14.92 -5.22 8.75
C ASN A 41 13.96 -4.15 8.20
N PHE A 42 14.01 -2.90 8.67
CA PHE A 42 13.07 -1.85 8.24
C PHE A 42 13.15 -1.60 6.73
N MET A 43 14.34 -1.33 6.21
CA MET A 43 14.54 -1.08 4.78
C MET A 43 14.17 -2.28 3.89
N PRO A 44 14.67 -3.51 4.14
CA PRO A 44 14.32 -4.64 3.28
C PRO A 44 12.83 -4.99 3.35
N GLN A 45 12.18 -4.88 4.52
CA GLN A 45 10.74 -5.13 4.63
C GLN A 45 9.90 -4.06 3.95
N SER A 46 10.29 -2.78 4.09
CA SER A 46 9.56 -1.67 3.45
C SER A 46 9.68 -1.75 1.93
N LEU A 47 10.87 -2.08 1.41
CA LEU A 47 11.09 -2.25 -0.03
C LEU A 47 10.28 -3.43 -0.57
N ALA A 48 10.34 -4.60 0.08
CA ALA A 48 9.55 -5.76 -0.34
C ALA A 48 8.04 -5.45 -0.35
N CYS A 49 7.53 -4.77 0.69
CA CYS A 49 6.12 -4.37 0.73
C CYS A 49 5.73 -3.42 -0.40
N VAL A 50 6.58 -2.45 -0.75
CA VAL A 50 6.34 -1.53 -1.87
C VAL A 50 6.38 -2.27 -3.21
N GLU A 51 7.37 -3.15 -3.41
CA GLU A 51 7.53 -3.93 -4.64
C GLU A 51 6.32 -4.86 -4.85
N GLU A 52 5.96 -5.66 -3.84
CA GLU A 52 4.82 -6.57 -3.90
C GLU A 52 3.49 -5.83 -4.13
N MET A 53 3.27 -4.72 -3.42
CA MET A 53 2.06 -3.90 -3.58
C MET A 53 1.93 -3.37 -5.01
N ILE A 54 2.98 -2.77 -5.56
CA ILE A 54 2.94 -2.21 -6.92
C ILE A 54 2.84 -3.34 -7.96
N GLU A 55 3.57 -4.44 -7.80
CA GLU A 55 3.51 -5.57 -8.73
C GLU A 55 2.13 -6.22 -8.78
N ASN A 56 1.44 -6.34 -7.67
CA ASN A 56 0.10 -6.91 -7.65
C ASN A 56 -0.95 -5.89 -8.13
N HIS A 57 -0.87 -4.64 -7.67
CA HIS A 57 -2.02 -3.73 -7.73
C HIS A 57 -1.93 -2.63 -8.81
N ARG A 58 -0.81 -2.51 -9.56
CA ARG A 58 -0.61 -1.43 -10.57
C ARG A 58 -1.70 -1.30 -11.64
N ASN A 59 -2.51 -2.34 -11.84
CA ASN A 59 -3.55 -2.37 -12.86
C ASN A 59 -4.93 -1.93 -12.34
N HIS A 60 -5.11 -1.67 -11.04
CA HIS A 60 -6.36 -1.16 -10.50
C HIS A 60 -6.54 0.32 -10.87
N PRO A 61 -7.46 0.68 -11.80
CA PRO A 61 -7.68 2.07 -12.18
C PRO A 61 -8.20 2.95 -11.04
N SER A 62 -8.78 2.36 -9.98
CA SER A 62 -9.16 3.10 -8.79
C SER A 62 -7.97 3.72 -8.08
N ILE A 63 -6.77 3.11 -8.15
CA ILE A 63 -5.58 3.61 -7.47
C ILE A 63 -5.00 4.79 -8.26
N ILE A 64 -5.11 5.98 -7.67
CA ILE A 64 -4.67 7.24 -8.31
C ILE A 64 -3.39 7.80 -7.69
N ILE A 65 -2.99 7.29 -6.53
CA ILE A 65 -1.77 7.70 -5.81
C ILE A 65 -1.34 6.59 -4.86
N TRP A 66 -0.02 6.45 -4.72
CA TRP A 66 0.65 5.61 -3.75
C TRP A 66 1.17 6.47 -2.59
#